data_AF-A0A150V7H3-F1
#
_entry.id   AF-A0A150V7H3-F1
#
_cell.length_a   1.000
_cell.length_b   1.000
_cell.length_c   1.000
_cell.angle_alpha   90.00
_cell.angle_beta   90.00
_cell.angle_gamma   90.00
#
_symmetry.space_group_name_H-M   'P 1'
#
loop_
_entity.id
_entity.type
_entity.pdbx_description
1 polymer ?
#
loop_
_entity_poly.entity_id
_entity_poly.type
_entity_poly.pdbx_seq_one_letter_code
_entity_poly.pdbx_strand_id
1 'polypeptide(L)'
;MGSPSSPPSSQRRPHARNISHPVVRRNTRGPLDIVDDDPLANPSSVSTTKPQSQPSSSPVDLSFLLNPELYHNPLPPASPPQHPAFPPPPSLTTTSLPTLLDSGHFRPAASLALQTLLQQPSPTPSTVFPLLYTRLATLILLHRPDLAAHESAPLAERLARGSLDPDVVPWDLRVLLVRLQGMVGDEGGRRRGVMGLYSLAGEARAKARATSLLNNAEREVWRDRVRDLGLRAADALVEMGELETAGRHLEGLGGEGIIFRRALLKVRVGDVKGARALLEGLEAESAEREVLHAVVEVADGNYGAATARLRACAANGDATAANNLAVVGLYTGHIATARQILEDLLHLSHHSDHSHDIDDDEAGTVLPATPSVLFNLCTLYELCTERAGERKEVLARRMARRTPGPEFGGWERAGVEFKL
;
A
#
# COMPACT_ATOMS: atom_id res chain seq x y z
N MET A 1 -4.87 -27.87 -72.29
CA MET A 1 -3.54 -28.39 -72.69
C MET A 1 -2.52 -27.86 -71.70
N GLY A 2 -1.70 -28.73 -71.10
CA GLY A 2 -0.39 -28.38 -70.53
C GLY A 2 -0.32 -27.92 -69.06
N SER A 3 -0.37 -28.87 -68.11
CA SER A 3 0.62 -28.89 -67.01
C SER A 3 1.91 -29.55 -67.54
N PRO A 4 3.07 -29.61 -66.83
CA PRO A 4 3.57 -28.92 -65.63
C PRO A 4 5.02 -28.37 -65.82
N SER A 5 5.60 -27.70 -64.81
CA SER A 5 6.94 -28.04 -64.24
C SER A 5 7.47 -26.98 -63.26
N SER A 6 7.92 -27.45 -62.10
CA SER A 6 8.60 -26.71 -61.04
C SER A 6 10.09 -26.51 -61.33
N PRO A 7 10.76 -25.47 -60.80
CA PRO A 7 12.21 -25.43 -60.63
C PRO A 7 12.66 -25.76 -59.19
N PRO A 8 13.96 -26.03 -58.97
CA PRO A 8 14.40 -27.08 -58.06
C PRO A 8 14.79 -26.61 -56.65
N SER A 9 14.79 -27.62 -55.76
CA SER A 9 15.36 -27.68 -54.42
C SER A 9 16.70 -26.95 -54.25
N SER A 10 16.71 -25.95 -53.37
CA SER A 10 17.97 -25.38 -52.85
C SER A 10 18.60 -26.33 -51.83
N GLN A 11 19.79 -26.79 -52.17
CA GLN A 11 20.60 -27.73 -51.41
C GLN A 11 21.06 -27.11 -50.08
N ARG A 12 20.78 -27.83 -48.99
CA ARG A 12 21.43 -27.65 -47.69
C ARG A 12 22.94 -27.81 -47.85
N ARG A 13 23.70 -26.75 -47.55
CA ARG A 13 25.12 -26.87 -47.18
C ARG A 13 25.27 -26.79 -45.65
N PRO A 14 26.11 -27.64 -45.04
CA PRO A 14 26.19 -27.80 -43.61
C PRO A 14 27.11 -26.73 -43.02
N HIS A 15 26.62 -25.94 -42.06
CA HIS A 15 27.51 -25.14 -41.23
C HIS A 15 28.29 -26.07 -40.29
N ALA A 16 29.60 -26.09 -40.53
CA ALA A 16 30.59 -26.80 -39.74
C ALA A 16 30.53 -26.38 -38.27
N ARG A 17 30.63 -27.39 -37.41
CA ARG A 17 30.77 -27.27 -35.96
C ARG A 17 32.12 -26.64 -35.65
N ASN A 18 32.11 -25.42 -35.09
CA ASN A 18 33.25 -24.93 -34.34
C ASN A 18 33.21 -25.58 -32.95
N ILE A 19 33.96 -26.67 -32.84
CA ILE A 19 34.34 -27.28 -31.57
C ILE A 19 35.31 -26.32 -30.90
N SER A 20 34.87 -25.66 -29.83
CA SER A 20 35.76 -24.96 -28.90
C SER A 20 35.77 -25.75 -27.59
N HIS A 21 36.98 -26.05 -27.13
CA HIS A 21 37.27 -26.85 -25.95
C HIS A 21 36.71 -26.22 -24.67
N PRO A 22 36.37 -27.03 -23.64
CA PRO A 22 35.82 -26.53 -22.39
C PRO A 22 36.93 -25.84 -21.59
N VAL A 23 36.89 -24.51 -21.54
CA VAL A 23 37.63 -23.74 -20.55
C VAL A 23 36.91 -23.90 -19.21
N VAL A 24 37.60 -24.52 -18.25
CA VAL A 24 37.15 -24.68 -16.86
C VAL A 24 36.81 -23.31 -16.29
N ARG A 25 35.52 -23.04 -16.07
CA ARG A 25 35.06 -21.82 -15.42
C ARG A 25 35.46 -21.86 -13.95
N ARG A 26 36.34 -20.95 -13.55
CA ARG A 26 36.51 -20.56 -12.14
C ARG A 26 35.19 -19.99 -11.64
N ASN A 27 34.74 -20.51 -10.51
CA ASN A 27 33.52 -20.15 -9.78
C ASN A 27 33.22 -18.65 -9.79
N THR A 28 32.08 -18.26 -10.34
CA THR A 28 31.43 -16.98 -10.07
C THR A 28 30.64 -17.11 -8.77
N ARG A 29 31.29 -16.82 -7.63
CA ARG A 29 30.59 -16.51 -6.38
C ARG A 29 30.03 -15.09 -6.48
N GLY A 30 28.73 -14.94 -6.21
CA GLY A 30 28.06 -13.65 -6.16
C GLY A 30 28.32 -12.92 -4.84
N PRO A 31 28.07 -11.61 -4.76
CA PRO A 31 28.42 -10.78 -3.59
C PRO A 31 27.54 -10.99 -2.35
N LEU A 32 26.95 -12.17 -2.17
CA LEU A 32 26.04 -12.53 -1.07
C LEU A 32 26.43 -13.84 -0.37
N ASP A 33 27.58 -14.44 -0.65
CA ASP A 33 28.06 -15.59 0.12
C ASP A 33 28.56 -15.12 1.51
N ILE A 34 27.91 -15.58 2.57
CA ILE A 34 28.28 -15.37 3.97
C ILE A 34 29.64 -16.05 4.20
N VAL A 35 30.66 -15.27 4.54
CA VAL A 35 31.95 -15.79 5.01
C VAL A 35 32.01 -15.57 6.51
N ASP A 36 31.99 -16.68 7.27
CA ASP A 36 32.52 -16.72 8.62
C ASP A 36 34.05 -16.56 8.50
N ASP A 37 34.58 -15.39 8.85
CA ASP A 37 36.04 -15.17 8.90
C ASP A 37 36.51 -14.90 10.34
N ASP A 38 37.39 -15.82 10.75
CA ASP A 38 38.14 -15.97 11.99
C ASP A 38 39.05 -14.74 12.27
N PRO A 39 39.10 -14.19 13.51
CA PRO A 39 39.70 -12.89 13.77
C PRO A 39 41.18 -13.03 14.18
N LEU A 40 42.12 -13.18 13.24
CA LEU A 40 43.56 -13.08 13.54
C LEU A 40 44.40 -12.77 12.28
N ALA A 41 44.26 -11.57 11.71
CA ALA A 41 45.29 -10.99 10.84
C ALA A 41 45.24 -9.45 10.90
N ASN A 42 46.36 -8.84 11.30
CA ASN A 42 46.54 -7.40 11.50
C ASN A 42 47.89 -6.99 10.88
N PRO A 43 48.21 -5.70 10.68
CA PRO A 43 47.74 -4.87 9.58
C PRO A 43 48.91 -4.29 8.75
N SER A 44 48.63 -3.66 7.61
CA SER A 44 49.60 -2.77 6.95
C SER A 44 48.93 -1.48 6.49
N SER A 45 49.47 -0.40 7.04
CA SER A 45 49.14 1.01 6.95
C SER A 45 49.06 1.59 5.54
N VAL A 46 47.94 2.26 5.23
CA VAL A 46 47.95 3.46 4.38
C VAL A 46 47.02 4.50 5.01
N SER A 47 47.63 5.50 5.63
CA SER A 47 46.99 6.67 6.21
C SER A 47 46.61 7.66 5.11
N THR A 48 45.34 7.67 4.71
CA THR A 48 44.76 8.75 3.91
C THR A 48 43.95 9.62 4.85
N THR A 49 44.55 10.72 5.32
CA THR A 49 43.89 11.75 6.13
C THR A 49 42.77 12.40 5.33
N LYS A 50 41.52 12.03 5.60
CA LYS A 50 40.36 12.83 5.21
C LYS A 50 40.36 14.12 6.05
N PRO A 51 40.11 15.30 5.46
CA PRO A 51 39.91 16.50 6.24
C PRO A 51 38.68 16.31 7.13
N GLN A 52 38.89 16.47 8.42
CA GLN A 52 37.89 16.42 9.47
C GLN A 52 36.98 17.64 9.29
N SER A 53 35.83 17.44 8.64
CA SER A 53 34.77 18.44 8.59
C SER A 53 34.23 18.62 10.02
N GLN A 54 34.58 19.73 10.65
CA GLN A 54 33.89 20.19 11.86
C GLN A 54 32.38 20.28 11.56
N PRO A 55 31.49 19.85 12.46
CA PRO A 55 30.06 20.09 12.30
C PRO A 55 29.81 21.59 12.50
N SER A 56 29.81 22.35 11.42
CA SER A 56 29.20 23.67 11.43
C SER A 56 27.70 23.46 11.64
N SER A 57 27.24 23.60 12.89
CA SER A 57 25.82 23.58 13.24
C SER A 57 25.14 24.87 12.77
N SER A 58 25.21 25.16 11.46
CA SER A 58 24.33 26.14 10.87
C SER A 58 22.90 25.63 11.05
N PRO A 59 21.98 26.44 11.61
CA PRO A 59 20.59 26.02 11.76
C PRO A 59 20.04 25.63 10.38
N VAL A 60 19.38 24.48 10.31
CA VAL A 60 18.76 24.00 9.08
C VAL A 60 17.69 24.99 8.66
N ASP A 61 17.87 25.60 7.49
CA ASP A 61 16.91 26.55 6.94
C ASP A 61 15.70 25.82 6.35
N LEU A 62 14.58 25.89 7.08
CA LEU A 62 13.27 25.38 6.69
C LEU A 62 12.30 26.48 6.25
N SER A 63 12.76 27.74 6.14
CA SER A 63 11.90 28.88 5.77
C SER A 63 11.23 28.71 4.41
N PHE A 64 11.85 27.97 3.49
CA PHE A 64 11.29 27.66 2.18
C PHE A 64 9.95 26.91 2.27
N LEU A 65 9.72 26.09 3.31
CA LEU A 65 8.46 25.38 3.55
C LEU A 65 7.35 26.29 4.08
N LEU A 66 7.65 27.53 4.44
CA LEU A 66 6.64 28.50 4.87
C LEU A 66 6.07 29.33 3.71
N ASN A 67 6.49 29.06 2.48
CA ASN A 67 5.99 29.76 1.31
C ASN A 67 4.57 29.25 0.95
N PRO A 68 3.52 30.11 1.01
CA PRO A 68 2.15 29.70 0.69
C PRO A 68 1.98 29.18 -0.74
N GLU A 69 2.77 29.68 -1.68
CA GLU A 69 2.70 29.29 -3.11
C GLU A 69 3.10 27.83 -3.37
N LEU A 70 3.71 27.15 -2.39
CA LEU A 70 4.02 25.72 -2.50
C LEU A 70 2.79 24.83 -2.32
N TYR A 71 1.71 25.37 -1.75
CA TYR A 71 0.59 24.59 -1.24
C TYR A 71 -0.70 24.89 -1.99
N HIS A 72 -1.48 23.83 -2.23
CA HIS A 72 -2.81 23.99 -2.82
C HIS A 72 -3.81 24.31 -1.70
N ASN A 73 -4.15 25.61 -1.58
CA ASN A 73 -5.12 26.10 -0.61
C ASN A 73 -5.98 27.24 -1.22
N PRO A 74 -7.32 27.13 -1.25
CA PRO A 74 -8.13 26.02 -0.75
C PRO A 74 -7.92 24.73 -1.56
N LEU A 75 -8.13 23.59 -0.89
CA LEU A 75 -8.06 22.30 -1.57
C LEU A 75 -9.17 22.21 -2.63
N PRO A 76 -8.88 21.65 -3.82
CA PRO A 76 -9.91 21.42 -4.82
C PRO A 76 -11.04 20.57 -4.24
N PRO A 77 -12.31 20.85 -4.60
CA PRO A 77 -13.44 20.05 -4.13
C PRO A 77 -13.28 18.58 -4.57
N ALA A 78 -13.86 17.66 -3.80
CA ALA A 78 -13.94 16.27 -4.21
C ALA A 78 -14.69 16.15 -5.55
N SER A 79 -14.22 15.26 -6.43
CA SER A 79 -14.88 14.94 -7.69
C SER A 79 -15.05 13.41 -7.77
N PRO A 80 -16.29 12.88 -7.75
CA PRO A 80 -17.55 13.61 -7.58
C PRO A 80 -17.67 14.29 -6.20
N PRO A 81 -18.47 15.36 -6.08
CA PRO A 81 -18.64 16.09 -4.83
C PRO A 81 -19.23 15.20 -3.73
N GLN A 82 -18.96 15.55 -2.48
CA GLN A 82 -19.54 14.86 -1.33
C GLN A 82 -21.06 14.86 -1.44
N HIS A 83 -21.68 13.72 -1.15
CA HIS A 83 -23.12 13.60 -1.21
C HIS A 83 -23.77 14.56 -0.18
N PRO A 84 -24.84 15.30 -0.53
CA PRO A 84 -25.43 16.35 0.33
C PRO A 84 -26.02 15.85 1.66
N ALA A 85 -26.13 14.53 1.82
CA ALA A 85 -26.59 13.91 3.05
C ALA A 85 -25.52 13.82 4.14
N PHE A 86 -24.23 14.00 3.79
CA PHE A 86 -23.17 14.07 4.78
C PHE A 86 -23.21 15.45 5.47
N PRO A 87 -22.87 15.52 6.77
CA PRO A 87 -22.91 16.76 7.52
C PRO A 87 -21.96 17.82 6.92
N PRO A 88 -22.00 19.10 7.34
CA PRO A 88 -20.91 20.02 7.00
C PRO A 88 -19.63 19.62 7.75
N PRO A 89 -18.43 19.96 7.22
CA PRO A 89 -17.19 19.72 7.94
C PRO A 89 -17.15 20.51 9.26
N PRO A 90 -16.46 19.99 10.30
CA PRO A 90 -16.33 20.68 11.58
C PRO A 90 -15.57 22.00 11.44
N SER A 91 -15.88 22.95 12.32
CA SER A 91 -15.24 24.26 12.31
C SER A 91 -13.80 24.17 12.80
N LEU A 92 -12.86 24.69 11.98
CA LEU A 92 -11.42 24.68 12.26
C LEU A 92 -11.01 25.53 13.48
N THR A 93 -11.89 26.43 13.94
CA THR A 93 -11.61 27.32 15.09
C THR A 93 -11.85 26.66 16.44
N THR A 94 -12.60 25.55 16.47
CA THR A 94 -13.05 24.90 17.72
C THR A 94 -12.50 23.49 17.90
N THR A 95 -11.92 22.91 16.85
CA THR A 95 -11.50 21.51 16.84
C THR A 95 -9.99 21.40 16.71
N SER A 96 -9.37 20.57 17.56
CA SER A 96 -7.93 20.35 17.53
C SER A 96 -7.51 19.37 16.43
N LEU A 97 -6.25 19.44 15.97
CA LEU A 97 -5.72 18.54 14.94
C LEU A 97 -5.84 17.04 15.31
N PRO A 98 -5.46 16.59 16.53
CA PRO A 98 -5.67 15.20 16.94
C PRO A 98 -7.13 14.77 16.85
N THR A 99 -8.05 15.59 17.36
CA THR A 99 -9.49 15.29 17.30
C THR A 99 -10.00 15.13 15.87
N LEU A 100 -9.50 15.93 14.92
CA LEU A 100 -9.87 15.81 13.51
C LEU A 100 -9.35 14.51 12.89
N LEU A 101 -8.14 14.07 13.27
CA LEU A 101 -7.57 12.80 12.79
C LEU A 101 -8.31 11.60 13.38
N ASP A 102 -8.58 11.63 14.69
CA ASP A 102 -9.29 10.56 15.41
C ASP A 102 -10.74 10.40 14.92
N SER A 103 -11.36 11.47 14.43
CA SER A 103 -12.70 11.46 13.86
C SER A 103 -12.72 11.27 12.33
N GLY A 104 -11.56 11.07 11.69
CA GLY A 104 -11.46 10.82 10.25
C GLY A 104 -11.73 12.03 9.34
N HIS A 105 -11.68 13.26 9.86
CA HIS A 105 -11.89 14.49 9.10
C HIS A 105 -10.59 14.95 8.42
N PHE A 106 -10.15 14.20 7.41
CA PHE A 106 -8.83 14.39 6.80
C PHE A 106 -8.66 15.71 6.04
N ARG A 107 -9.69 16.24 5.36
CA ARG A 107 -9.60 17.54 4.67
C ARG A 107 -9.47 18.72 5.65
N PRO A 108 -10.34 18.84 6.68
CA PRO A 108 -10.14 19.81 7.75
C PRO A 108 -8.75 19.68 8.42
N ALA A 109 -8.31 18.45 8.71
CA ALA A 109 -6.98 18.20 9.28
C ALA A 109 -5.85 18.68 8.36
N ALA A 110 -5.95 18.42 7.05
CA ALA A 110 -4.99 18.89 6.05
C ALA A 110 -4.93 20.42 5.98
N SER A 111 -6.07 21.10 6.05
CA SER A 111 -6.14 22.56 6.07
C SER A 111 -5.60 23.15 7.37
N LEU A 112 -5.93 22.56 8.52
CA LEU A 112 -5.45 23.03 9.83
C LEU A 112 -3.94 22.84 9.97
N ALA A 113 -3.40 21.68 9.58
CA ALA A 113 -1.97 21.41 9.60
C ALA A 113 -1.18 22.43 8.76
N LEU A 114 -1.69 22.78 7.56
CA LEU A 114 -1.10 23.80 6.71
C LEU A 114 -1.20 25.21 7.33
N GLN A 115 -2.36 25.59 7.87
CA GLN A 115 -2.52 26.90 8.53
C GLN A 115 -1.56 27.05 9.71
N THR A 116 -1.46 26.00 10.55
CA THR A 116 -0.53 25.98 11.68
C THR A 116 0.92 26.04 11.20
N LEU A 117 1.25 25.37 10.08
CA LEU A 117 2.59 25.40 9.48
C LEU A 117 2.96 26.81 9.03
N LEU A 118 2.11 27.47 8.25
CA LEU A 118 2.36 28.81 7.71
C LEU A 118 2.41 29.90 8.80
N GLN A 119 1.78 29.66 9.95
CA GLN A 119 1.79 30.57 11.10
C GLN A 119 3.00 30.37 12.03
N GLN A 120 3.92 29.43 11.75
CA GLN A 120 5.10 29.22 12.59
C GLN A 120 6.07 30.41 12.51
N PRO A 121 6.32 31.14 13.61
CA PRO A 121 7.23 32.29 13.59
C PRO A 121 8.70 31.90 13.55
N SER A 122 9.04 30.70 14.04
CA SER A 122 10.40 30.14 14.00
C SER A 122 10.34 28.68 13.55
N PRO A 123 10.66 28.37 12.27
CA PRO A 123 10.53 27.04 11.74
C PRO A 123 11.64 26.14 12.30
N THR A 124 11.27 25.24 13.22
CA THR A 124 12.17 24.21 13.75
C THR A 124 11.83 22.85 13.15
N PRO A 125 12.80 21.94 12.96
CA PRO A 125 12.53 20.58 12.49
C PRO A 125 11.44 19.85 13.27
N SER A 126 11.42 20.02 14.60
CA SER A 126 10.45 19.38 15.50
C SER A 126 9.02 19.90 15.37
N THR A 127 8.82 21.13 14.89
CA THR A 127 7.48 21.69 14.66
C THR A 127 7.04 21.55 13.21
N VAL A 128 7.94 21.77 12.25
CA VAL A 128 7.65 21.79 10.82
C VAL A 128 7.38 20.39 10.27
N PHE A 129 8.23 19.40 10.59
CA PHE A 129 8.11 18.08 9.96
C PHE A 129 6.87 17.29 10.38
N PRO A 130 6.40 17.32 11.63
CA PRO A 130 5.13 16.68 11.98
C PRO A 130 3.95 17.31 11.23
N LEU A 131 3.87 18.64 11.15
CA LEU A 131 2.80 19.34 10.43
C LEU A 131 2.82 19.03 8.93
N LEU A 132 4.01 19.04 8.32
CA LEU A 132 4.17 18.66 6.92
C LEU A 132 3.81 17.19 6.69
N TYR A 133 4.24 16.28 7.58
CA TYR A 133 3.88 14.87 7.50
C TYR A 133 2.37 14.68 7.57
N THR A 134 1.69 15.31 8.53
CA THR A 134 0.23 15.25 8.65
C THR A 134 -0.45 15.80 7.41
N ARG A 135 0.02 16.94 6.87
CA ARG A 135 -0.49 17.51 5.62
C ARG A 135 -0.37 16.52 4.46
N LEU A 136 0.81 15.95 4.23
CA LEU A 136 1.06 15.03 3.13
C LEU A 136 0.29 13.71 3.29
N ALA A 137 0.26 13.14 4.50
CA ALA A 137 -0.46 11.90 4.79
C ALA A 137 -1.98 12.07 4.62
N THR A 138 -2.55 13.17 5.10
CA THR A 138 -3.99 13.46 4.92
C THR A 138 -4.36 13.67 3.46
N LEU A 139 -3.48 14.27 2.64
CA LEU A 139 -3.69 14.35 1.19
C LEU A 139 -3.72 12.97 0.50
N ILE A 140 -2.87 12.03 0.92
CA ILE A 140 -2.90 10.65 0.41
C ILE A 140 -4.21 9.97 0.82
N LEU A 141 -4.65 10.15 2.07
CA LEU A 141 -5.93 9.60 2.56
C LEU A 141 -7.14 10.19 1.83
N LEU A 142 -7.05 11.42 1.32
CA LEU A 142 -8.05 12.04 0.46
C LEU A 142 -7.96 11.60 -1.02
N HIS A 143 -7.17 10.57 -1.32
CA HIS A 143 -6.89 10.12 -2.68
C HIS A 143 -6.31 11.23 -3.60
N ARG A 144 -5.53 12.15 -3.02
CA ARG A 144 -4.82 13.23 -3.73
C ARG A 144 -3.29 13.12 -3.60
N PRO A 145 -2.67 11.98 -3.99
CA PRO A 145 -1.22 11.84 -3.97
C PRO A 145 -0.52 12.79 -4.96
N ASP A 146 -1.23 13.27 -5.98
CA ASP A 146 -0.79 14.29 -6.92
C ASP A 146 -0.39 15.60 -6.22
N LEU A 147 -1.29 16.10 -5.37
CA LEU A 147 -1.05 17.31 -4.58
C LEU A 147 0.05 17.08 -3.55
N ALA A 148 0.00 15.95 -2.85
CA ALA A 148 1.01 15.62 -1.85
C ALA A 148 2.41 15.57 -2.47
N ALA A 149 2.59 14.95 -3.63
CA ALA A 149 3.89 14.89 -4.27
C ALA A 149 4.38 16.27 -4.70
N HIS A 150 3.49 17.12 -5.26
CA HIS A 150 3.83 18.49 -5.63
C HIS A 150 4.29 19.30 -4.42
N GLU A 151 3.52 19.28 -3.32
CA GLU A 151 3.84 19.99 -2.08
C GLU A 151 5.14 19.48 -1.43
N SER A 152 5.47 18.20 -1.62
CA SER A 152 6.67 17.56 -1.08
C SER A 152 7.94 17.75 -1.92
N ALA A 153 7.80 18.15 -3.20
CA ALA A 153 8.89 18.16 -4.17
C ALA A 153 10.09 19.04 -3.75
N PRO A 154 9.91 20.25 -3.18
CA PRO A 154 11.04 21.08 -2.77
C PRO A 154 11.90 20.44 -1.68
N LEU A 155 11.27 19.75 -0.72
CA LEU A 155 11.97 19.04 0.34
C LEU A 155 12.73 17.82 -0.22
N ALA A 156 12.07 17.05 -1.09
CA ALA A 156 12.68 15.90 -1.74
C ALA A 156 13.89 16.29 -2.62
N GLU A 157 13.81 17.42 -3.32
CA GLU A 157 14.89 17.95 -4.16
C GLU A 157 16.12 18.36 -3.32
N ARG A 158 15.91 19.04 -2.18
CA ARG A 158 17.01 19.39 -1.26
C ARG A 158 17.70 18.17 -0.66
N LEU A 159 16.94 17.13 -0.32
CA LEU A 159 17.51 15.85 0.14
C LEU A 159 18.31 15.17 -0.97
N ALA A 160 17.79 15.14 -2.20
CA ALA A 160 18.48 14.53 -3.35
C ALA A 160 19.77 15.27 -3.72
N ARG A 161 19.81 16.60 -3.54
CA ARG A 161 21.01 17.43 -3.77
C ARG A 161 22.03 17.39 -2.62
N GLY A 162 21.71 16.73 -1.51
CA GLY A 162 22.55 16.76 -0.31
C GLY A 162 22.63 18.13 0.37
N SER A 163 21.69 19.05 0.03
CA SER A 163 21.60 20.39 0.64
C SER A 163 20.96 20.35 2.03
N LEU A 164 20.31 19.23 2.37
CA LEU A 164 19.71 18.97 3.68
C LEU A 164 20.25 17.64 4.20
N ASP A 165 20.73 17.64 5.44
CA ASP A 165 21.18 16.42 6.11
C ASP A 165 19.99 15.45 6.29
N PRO A 166 20.07 14.22 5.74
CA PRO A 166 19.02 13.22 5.89
C PRO A 166 18.75 12.79 7.34
N ASP A 167 19.69 13.01 8.27
CA ASP A 167 19.52 12.68 9.69
C ASP A 167 18.60 13.67 10.43
N VAL A 168 18.42 14.87 9.89
CA VAL A 168 17.51 15.89 10.46
C VAL A 168 16.05 15.59 10.12
N VAL A 169 15.79 14.89 9.01
CA VAL A 169 14.44 14.58 8.55
C VAL A 169 13.95 13.27 9.21
N PRO A 170 12.78 13.28 9.88
CA PRO A 170 12.22 12.09 10.50
C PRO A 170 12.07 10.93 9.52
N TRP A 171 12.36 9.71 10.00
CA TRP A 171 12.34 8.50 9.18
C TRP A 171 11.03 8.33 8.40
N ASP A 172 9.89 8.50 9.07
CA ASP A 172 8.57 8.28 8.47
C ASP A 172 8.28 9.29 7.35
N LEU A 173 8.75 10.53 7.50
CA LEU A 173 8.67 11.53 6.43
C LEU A 173 9.56 11.14 5.26
N ARG A 174 10.77 10.62 5.49
CA ARG A 174 11.65 10.15 4.40
C ARG A 174 11.03 8.99 3.61
N VAL A 175 10.41 8.04 4.30
CA VAL A 175 9.68 6.93 3.66
C VAL A 175 8.49 7.47 2.85
N LEU A 176 7.74 8.43 3.40
CA LEU A 176 6.63 9.09 2.72
C LEU A 176 7.07 9.83 1.45
N LEU A 177 8.18 10.56 1.50
CA LEU A 177 8.75 11.28 0.35
C LEU A 177 9.12 10.32 -0.78
N VAL A 178 9.76 9.20 -0.46
CA VAL A 178 10.09 8.16 -1.45
C VAL A 178 8.83 7.54 -2.06
N ARG A 179 7.79 7.31 -1.24
CA ARG A 179 6.50 6.82 -1.72
C ARG A 179 5.86 7.80 -2.72
N LEU A 180 5.83 9.09 -2.38
CA LEU A 180 5.26 10.14 -3.23
C LEU A 180 6.01 10.28 -4.58
N GLN A 181 7.34 10.13 -4.59
CA GLN A 181 8.12 10.08 -5.83
C GLN A 181 7.72 8.92 -6.76
N GLY A 182 7.26 7.80 -6.18
CA GLY A 182 6.77 6.63 -6.90
C GLY A 182 5.34 6.76 -7.43
N MET A 183 4.51 7.59 -6.77
CA MET A 183 3.10 7.76 -7.11
C MET A 183 2.85 8.79 -8.22
N VAL A 184 3.79 9.72 -8.43
CA VAL A 184 3.60 10.83 -9.39
C VAL A 184 4.50 10.69 -10.62
N GLY A 185 3.82 10.55 -11.77
CA GLY A 185 4.40 10.42 -13.10
C GLY A 185 4.23 9.03 -13.71
N ASP A 186 4.62 8.92 -14.99
CA ASP A 186 4.61 7.67 -15.75
C ASP A 186 5.55 6.61 -15.14
N GLU A 187 5.80 5.52 -15.87
CA GLU A 187 6.72 4.42 -15.53
C GLU A 187 8.07 4.85 -14.89
N GLY A 188 8.60 6.02 -15.27
CA GLY A 188 9.81 6.57 -14.68
C GLY A 188 9.70 6.96 -13.19
N GLY A 189 8.52 7.37 -12.72
CA GLY A 189 8.26 7.69 -11.31
C GLY A 189 8.31 6.44 -10.43
N ARG A 190 7.59 5.38 -10.83
CA ARG A 190 7.55 4.10 -10.09
C ARG A 190 8.94 3.50 -9.89
N ARG A 191 9.78 3.51 -10.93
CA ARG A 191 11.18 3.07 -10.85
C ARG A 191 12.00 3.88 -9.85
N ARG A 192 11.84 5.21 -9.83
CA ARG A 192 12.51 6.07 -8.84
C ARG A 192 12.06 5.75 -7.42
N GLY A 193 10.77 5.49 -7.21
CA GLY A 193 10.25 5.04 -5.91
C GLY A 193 10.92 3.76 -5.42
N VAL A 194 11.00 2.73 -6.27
CA VAL A 194 11.69 1.47 -5.94
C VAL A 194 13.18 1.72 -5.63
N MET A 195 13.89 2.47 -6.47
CA MET A 195 15.30 2.81 -6.22
C MET A 195 15.50 3.59 -4.92
N GLY A 196 14.59 4.51 -4.60
CA GLY A 196 14.58 5.26 -3.34
C GLY A 196 14.41 4.34 -2.13
N LEU A 197 13.53 3.34 -2.21
CA LEU A 197 13.34 2.35 -1.14
C LEU A 197 14.59 1.49 -0.93
N TYR A 198 15.26 1.07 -2.01
CA TYR A 198 16.53 0.35 -1.90
C TYR A 198 17.66 1.21 -1.32
N SER A 199 17.70 2.50 -1.67
CA SER A 199 18.65 3.46 -1.09
C SER A 199 18.43 3.62 0.42
N LEU A 200 17.19 3.85 0.86
CA LEU A 200 16.83 3.90 2.28
C LEU A 200 17.14 2.58 3.00
N ALA A 201 16.94 1.44 2.35
CA ALA A 201 17.26 0.13 2.93
C ALA A 201 18.77 -0.06 3.09
N GLY A 202 19.57 0.45 2.14
CA GLY A 202 21.02 0.49 2.25
C GLY A 202 21.49 1.28 3.47
N GLU A 203 20.92 2.48 3.66
CA GLU A 203 21.20 3.30 4.84
C GLU A 203 20.77 2.62 6.15
N ALA A 204 19.55 2.07 6.21
CA ALA A 204 19.07 1.40 7.41
C ALA A 204 19.92 0.17 7.77
N ARG A 205 20.40 -0.59 6.77
CA ARG A 205 21.36 -1.69 7.00
C ARG A 205 22.71 -1.17 7.52
N ALA A 206 23.21 -0.08 6.95
CA ALA A 206 24.47 0.53 7.41
C ALA A 206 24.34 0.99 8.87
N LYS A 207 23.22 1.64 9.23
CA LYS A 207 22.92 2.05 10.60
C LYS A 207 22.73 0.85 11.54
N ALA A 208 22.00 -0.19 11.13
CA ALA A 208 21.88 -1.42 11.92
C ALA A 208 23.25 -2.07 12.21
N ARG A 209 24.17 -2.06 11.24
CA ARG A 209 25.53 -2.57 11.42
C ARG A 209 26.38 -1.65 12.30
N ALA A 210 26.28 -0.33 12.14
CA ALA A 210 27.04 0.62 12.96
C ALA A 210 26.59 0.61 14.44
N THR A 211 25.28 0.55 14.69
CA THR A 211 24.68 0.47 16.03
C THR A 211 24.91 -0.89 16.69
N SER A 212 25.44 -1.88 15.94
CA SER A 212 25.72 -3.20 16.47
C SER A 212 26.77 -3.22 17.59
N LEU A 213 27.56 -2.18 17.75
CA LEU A 213 28.56 -2.12 18.81
C LEU A 213 28.07 -1.43 20.09
N LEU A 214 26.90 -0.76 20.07
CA LEU A 214 26.55 0.23 21.09
C LEU A 214 25.16 0.05 21.72
N ASN A 215 24.14 -0.41 20.98
CA ASN A 215 22.78 -0.53 21.54
C ASN A 215 21.92 -1.58 20.80
N ASN A 216 21.53 -2.66 21.49
CA ASN A 216 20.70 -3.72 20.90
C ASN A 216 19.28 -3.24 20.55
N ALA A 217 18.69 -2.32 21.32
CA ALA A 217 17.33 -1.83 21.08
C ALA A 217 17.27 -0.97 19.80
N GLU A 218 18.20 -0.04 19.63
CA GLU A 218 18.29 0.76 18.40
C GLU A 218 18.63 -0.10 17.18
N ARG A 219 19.46 -1.13 17.35
CA ARG A 219 19.72 -2.11 16.28
C ARG A 219 18.43 -2.78 15.82
N GLU A 220 17.56 -3.18 16.75
CA GLU A 220 16.27 -3.80 16.43
C GLU A 220 15.39 -2.85 15.63
N VAL A 221 15.30 -1.58 16.05
CA VAL A 221 14.55 -0.54 15.31
C VAL A 221 15.04 -0.42 13.86
N TRP A 222 16.36 -0.42 13.62
CA TRP A 222 16.90 -0.37 12.27
C TRP A 222 16.63 -1.65 11.47
N ARG A 223 16.66 -2.83 12.12
CA ARG A 223 16.28 -4.10 11.48
C ARG A 223 14.80 -4.12 11.09
N ASP A 224 13.93 -3.64 11.96
CA ASP A 224 12.50 -3.51 11.68
C ASP A 224 12.25 -2.58 10.50
N ARG A 225 12.96 -1.45 10.44
CA ARG A 225 12.93 -0.54 9.28
C ARG A 225 13.38 -1.21 7.99
N VAL A 226 14.42 -2.05 8.02
CA VAL A 226 14.86 -2.82 6.83
C VAL A 226 13.79 -3.80 6.39
N ARG A 227 13.12 -4.49 7.33
CA ARG A 227 12.02 -5.41 7.04
C ARG A 227 10.81 -4.67 6.44
N ASP A 228 10.41 -3.56 7.04
CA ASP A 228 9.33 -2.69 6.53
C ASP A 228 9.62 -2.17 5.12
N LEU A 229 10.82 -1.65 4.88
CA LEU A 229 11.24 -1.22 3.54
C LEU A 229 11.27 -2.39 2.54
N GLY A 230 11.63 -3.59 3.00
CA GLY A 230 11.57 -4.81 2.19
C GLY A 230 10.15 -5.10 1.70
N LEU A 231 9.15 -4.99 2.58
CA LEU A 231 7.74 -5.17 2.21
C LEU A 231 7.25 -4.05 1.28
N ARG A 232 7.55 -2.78 1.58
CA ARG A 232 7.19 -1.64 0.72
C ARG A 232 7.80 -1.75 -0.67
N ALA A 233 9.01 -2.28 -0.79
CA ALA A 233 9.65 -2.51 -2.08
C ALA A 233 8.93 -3.62 -2.86
N ALA A 234 8.46 -4.67 -2.19
CA ALA A 234 7.62 -5.69 -2.82
C ALA A 234 6.30 -5.09 -3.33
N ASP A 235 5.63 -4.26 -2.53
CA ASP A 235 4.38 -3.59 -2.91
C ASP A 235 4.60 -2.67 -4.13
N ALA A 236 5.69 -1.89 -4.14
CA ALA A 236 6.04 -1.03 -5.26
C ALA A 236 6.33 -1.83 -6.55
N LEU A 237 6.96 -3.01 -6.44
CA LEU A 237 7.16 -3.90 -7.59
C LEU A 237 5.85 -4.48 -8.12
N VAL A 238 4.90 -4.82 -7.23
CA VAL A 238 3.57 -5.28 -7.61
C VAL A 238 2.79 -4.19 -8.35
N GLU A 239 2.87 -2.94 -7.88
CA GLU A 239 2.24 -1.78 -8.53
C GLU A 239 2.86 -1.43 -9.90
N MET A 240 4.13 -1.77 -10.10
CA MET A 240 4.79 -1.69 -11.41
C MET A 240 4.36 -2.82 -12.36
N GLY A 241 3.71 -3.88 -11.86
CA GLY A 241 3.37 -5.07 -12.63
C GLY A 241 4.51 -6.09 -12.71
N GLU A 242 5.62 -5.88 -12.00
CA GLU A 242 6.80 -6.76 -11.96
C GLU A 242 6.59 -7.91 -10.95
N LEU A 243 5.51 -8.68 -11.12
CA LEU A 243 5.03 -9.66 -10.14
C LEU A 243 6.06 -10.76 -9.83
N GLU A 244 6.76 -11.27 -10.84
CA GLU A 244 7.82 -12.29 -10.66
C GLU A 244 9.02 -11.76 -9.86
N THR A 245 9.38 -10.50 -10.09
CA THR A 245 10.46 -9.84 -9.35
C THR A 245 10.06 -9.58 -7.91
N ALA A 246 8.81 -9.17 -7.67
CA ALA A 246 8.25 -9.08 -6.32
C ALA A 246 8.29 -10.44 -5.59
N GLY A 247 7.95 -11.53 -6.29
CA GLY A 247 7.98 -12.88 -5.73
C GLY A 247 9.37 -13.32 -5.28
N ARG A 248 10.37 -13.17 -6.16
CA ARG A 248 11.79 -13.44 -5.84
C ARG A 248 12.32 -12.54 -4.72
N HIS A 249 11.85 -11.29 -4.65
CA HIS A 249 12.24 -10.37 -3.57
C HIS A 249 11.68 -10.80 -2.21
N LEU A 250 10.39 -11.18 -2.15
CA LEU A 250 9.77 -11.69 -0.93
C LEU A 250 10.41 -13.00 -0.45
N GLU A 251 10.86 -13.86 -1.37
CA GLU A 251 11.62 -15.08 -1.03
C GLU A 251 12.87 -14.80 -0.18
N GLY A 252 13.56 -13.69 -0.46
CA GLY A 252 14.75 -13.29 0.28
C GLY A 252 14.49 -12.71 1.68
N LEU A 253 13.25 -12.34 2.00
CA LEU A 253 12.93 -11.68 3.28
C LEU A 253 12.58 -12.66 4.42
N GLY A 254 12.00 -13.82 4.11
CA GLY A 254 11.68 -14.88 5.08
C GLY A 254 10.61 -14.54 6.15
N GLY A 255 9.96 -15.56 6.71
CA GLY A 255 8.99 -15.41 7.81
C GLY A 255 7.53 -15.68 7.42
N GLU A 256 6.71 -16.02 8.41
CA GLU A 256 5.34 -16.53 8.20
C GLU A 256 4.41 -15.52 7.51
N GLY A 257 4.41 -14.26 7.97
CA GLY A 257 3.65 -13.19 7.32
C GLY A 257 4.10 -12.90 5.88
N ILE A 258 5.32 -13.32 5.50
CA ILE A 258 5.83 -13.21 4.13
C ILE A 258 5.35 -14.38 3.28
N ILE A 259 5.26 -15.59 3.85
CA ILE A 259 4.67 -16.76 3.18
C ILE A 259 3.23 -16.46 2.75
N PHE A 260 2.43 -15.84 3.62
CA PHE A 260 1.07 -15.40 3.29
C PHE A 260 1.04 -14.47 2.06
N ARG A 261 1.85 -13.41 2.08
CA ARG A 261 1.95 -12.44 0.96
C ARG A 261 2.44 -13.10 -0.33
N ARG A 262 3.39 -14.02 -0.23
CA ARG A 262 3.88 -14.81 -1.38
C ARG A 262 2.78 -15.68 -1.97
N ALA A 263 2.01 -16.37 -1.13
CA ALA A 263 0.90 -17.18 -1.59
C ALA A 263 -0.16 -16.32 -2.31
N LEU A 264 -0.51 -15.15 -1.78
CA LEU A 264 -1.42 -14.21 -2.46
C LEU A 264 -0.88 -13.73 -3.81
N LEU A 265 0.42 -13.40 -3.88
CA LEU A 265 1.08 -13.01 -5.12
C LEU A 265 1.09 -14.14 -6.15
N LYS A 266 1.32 -15.38 -5.69
CA LYS A 266 1.28 -16.59 -6.54
C LYS A 266 -0.11 -16.82 -7.14
N VAL A 267 -1.17 -16.64 -6.35
CA VAL A 267 -2.56 -16.63 -6.88
C VAL A 267 -2.73 -15.54 -7.94
N ARG A 268 -2.23 -14.32 -7.68
CA ARG A 268 -2.34 -13.20 -8.64
C ARG A 268 -1.61 -13.47 -9.97
N VAL A 269 -0.50 -14.19 -9.94
CA VAL A 269 0.25 -14.62 -11.13
C VAL A 269 -0.43 -15.80 -11.85
N GLY A 270 -1.29 -16.55 -11.15
CA GLY A 270 -1.94 -17.77 -11.66
C GLY A 270 -1.20 -19.06 -11.30
N ASP A 271 -0.15 -19.00 -10.48
CA ASP A 271 0.55 -20.17 -9.93
C ASP A 271 -0.20 -20.70 -8.69
N VAL A 272 -1.37 -21.30 -8.92
CA VAL A 272 -2.25 -21.79 -7.85
C VAL A 272 -1.61 -22.97 -7.10
N LYS A 273 -0.86 -23.81 -7.81
CA LYS A 273 -0.10 -24.93 -7.21
C LYS A 273 0.97 -24.44 -6.25
N GLY A 274 1.74 -23.43 -6.64
CA GLY A 274 2.73 -22.80 -5.77
C GLY A 274 2.10 -22.13 -4.56
N ALA A 275 0.95 -21.46 -4.74
CA ALA A 275 0.21 -20.87 -3.61
C ALA A 275 -0.25 -21.94 -2.60
N ARG A 276 -0.77 -23.08 -3.08
CA ARG A 276 -1.20 -24.20 -2.23
C ARG A 276 -0.04 -24.80 -1.43
N ALA A 277 1.10 -25.04 -2.08
CA ALA A 277 2.29 -25.56 -1.40
C ALA A 277 2.80 -24.62 -0.30
N LEU A 278 2.71 -23.30 -0.50
CA LEU A 278 3.06 -22.31 0.53
C LEU A 278 2.07 -22.32 1.70
N LEU A 279 0.78 -22.54 1.44
CA LEU A 279 -0.24 -22.65 2.49
C LEU A 279 -0.11 -23.92 3.34
N GLU A 280 0.32 -25.03 2.75
CA GLU A 280 0.60 -26.27 3.47
C GLU A 280 1.78 -26.11 4.44
N GLY A 281 2.74 -25.25 4.09
CA GLY A 281 3.89 -24.92 4.94
C GLY A 281 3.64 -23.88 6.03
N LEU A 282 2.43 -23.32 6.13
CA LEU A 282 2.04 -22.48 7.26
C LEU A 282 1.66 -23.37 8.45
N GLU A 283 2.18 -23.10 9.64
CA GLU A 283 1.86 -23.86 10.84
C GLU A 283 0.71 -23.23 11.63
N ALA A 284 0.60 -21.89 11.67
CA ALA A 284 -0.50 -21.24 12.39
C ALA A 284 -1.82 -21.37 11.62
N GLU A 285 -2.85 -21.84 12.32
CA GLU A 285 -4.24 -21.66 11.87
C GLU A 285 -4.68 -20.24 12.23
N SER A 286 -5.01 -19.45 11.21
CA SER A 286 -5.54 -18.10 11.36
C SER A 286 -6.72 -17.89 10.44
N ALA A 287 -7.64 -16.98 10.81
CA ALA A 287 -8.77 -16.61 9.95
C ALA A 287 -8.28 -16.13 8.57
N GLU A 288 -7.19 -15.36 8.55
CA GLU A 288 -6.55 -14.88 7.31
C GLU A 288 -6.09 -16.05 6.43
N ARG A 289 -5.48 -17.09 7.01
CA ARG A 289 -5.07 -18.30 6.29
C ARG A 289 -6.27 -19.02 5.69
N GLU A 290 -7.36 -19.17 6.44
CA GLU A 290 -8.59 -19.82 5.98
C GLU A 290 -9.22 -19.07 4.79
N VAL A 291 -9.24 -17.74 4.87
CA VAL A 291 -9.69 -16.88 3.77
C VAL A 291 -8.78 -17.03 2.55
N LEU A 292 -7.46 -17.04 2.72
CA LEU A 292 -6.51 -17.24 1.60
C LEU A 292 -6.63 -18.63 0.98
N HIS A 293 -6.84 -19.67 1.79
CA HIS A 293 -7.11 -21.02 1.29
C HIS A 293 -8.40 -21.04 0.46
N ALA A 294 -9.46 -20.35 0.90
CA ALA A 294 -10.65 -20.23 0.09
C ALA A 294 -10.40 -19.49 -1.23
N VAL A 295 -9.57 -18.43 -1.22
CA VAL A 295 -9.17 -17.71 -2.45
C VAL A 295 -8.40 -18.63 -3.41
N VAL A 296 -7.54 -19.51 -2.90
CA VAL A 296 -6.85 -20.54 -3.70
C VAL A 296 -7.85 -21.53 -4.31
N GLU A 297 -8.85 -21.99 -3.55
CA GLU A 297 -9.91 -22.86 -4.09
C GLU A 297 -10.75 -22.15 -5.17
N VAL A 298 -11.03 -20.85 -5.01
CA VAL A 298 -11.70 -20.04 -6.05
C VAL A 298 -10.85 -19.97 -7.32
N ALA A 299 -9.54 -19.77 -7.19
CA ALA A 299 -8.61 -19.71 -8.32
C ALA A 299 -8.52 -21.05 -9.08
N ASP A 300 -8.66 -22.18 -8.37
CA ASP A 300 -8.76 -23.52 -8.96
C ASP A 300 -10.16 -23.86 -9.52
N GLY A 301 -11.14 -22.95 -9.41
CA GLY A 301 -12.52 -23.17 -9.85
C GLY A 301 -13.36 -24.05 -8.91
N ASN A 302 -12.85 -24.38 -7.72
CA ASN A 302 -13.56 -25.15 -6.70
C ASN A 302 -14.43 -24.24 -5.82
N TYR A 303 -15.47 -23.65 -6.43
CA TYR A 303 -16.36 -22.73 -5.74
C TYR A 303 -17.12 -23.37 -4.56
N GLY A 304 -17.37 -24.68 -4.60
CA GLY A 304 -18.05 -25.40 -3.53
C GLY A 304 -17.25 -25.42 -2.23
N ALA A 305 -15.98 -25.84 -2.30
CA ALA A 305 -15.08 -25.85 -1.14
C ALA A 305 -14.81 -24.43 -0.63
N ALA A 306 -14.60 -23.47 -1.54
CA ALA A 306 -14.42 -22.07 -1.18
C ALA A 306 -15.63 -21.51 -0.41
N THR A 307 -16.85 -21.78 -0.89
CA THR A 307 -18.09 -21.31 -0.25
C THR A 307 -18.23 -21.87 1.17
N ALA A 308 -17.94 -23.16 1.37
CA ALA A 308 -18.02 -23.78 2.69
C ALA A 308 -17.05 -23.13 3.69
N ARG A 309 -15.79 -22.92 3.26
CA ARG A 309 -14.75 -22.32 4.11
C ARG A 309 -15.02 -20.84 4.41
N LEU A 310 -15.42 -20.06 3.41
CA LEU A 310 -15.78 -18.65 3.59
C LEU A 310 -17.01 -18.47 4.47
N ARG A 311 -18.02 -19.35 4.35
CA ARG A 311 -19.20 -19.31 5.23
C ARG A 311 -18.84 -19.56 6.69
N ALA A 312 -17.94 -20.51 6.96
CA ALA A 312 -17.45 -20.76 8.32
C ALA A 312 -16.71 -19.54 8.89
N CYS A 313 -15.85 -18.90 8.09
CA CYS A 313 -15.13 -17.71 8.52
C CYS A 313 -16.06 -16.49 8.71
N ALA A 314 -17.02 -16.30 7.80
CA ALA A 314 -18.01 -15.24 7.90
C ALA A 314 -18.91 -15.38 9.13
N ALA A 315 -19.26 -16.62 9.51
CA ALA A 315 -20.02 -16.89 10.74
C ALA A 315 -19.25 -16.48 12.02
N ASN A 316 -17.91 -16.44 11.95
CA ASN A 316 -17.07 -15.95 13.04
C ASN A 316 -16.89 -14.41 13.03
N GLY A 317 -17.62 -13.69 12.18
CA GLY A 317 -17.57 -12.22 12.11
C GLY A 317 -16.48 -11.65 11.18
N ASP A 318 -15.83 -12.47 10.34
CA ASP A 318 -14.83 -11.99 9.38
C ASP A 318 -15.50 -11.29 8.18
N ALA A 319 -15.40 -9.96 8.15
CA ALA A 319 -15.93 -9.12 7.07
C ALA A 319 -15.28 -9.42 5.71
N THR A 320 -13.98 -9.76 5.68
CA THR A 320 -13.26 -10.10 4.46
C THR A 320 -13.77 -11.41 3.90
N ALA A 321 -13.98 -12.41 4.77
CA ALA A 321 -14.57 -13.70 4.38
C ALA A 321 -15.98 -13.53 3.82
N ALA A 322 -16.81 -12.73 4.47
CA ALA A 322 -18.19 -12.48 4.02
C ALA A 322 -18.24 -11.70 2.69
N ASN A 323 -17.37 -10.70 2.50
CA ASN A 323 -17.24 -10.01 1.22
C ASN A 323 -16.81 -10.98 0.10
N ASN A 324 -15.80 -11.82 0.35
CA ASN A 324 -15.36 -12.84 -0.61
C ASN A 324 -16.44 -13.89 -0.87
N LEU A 325 -17.24 -14.26 0.13
CA LEU A 325 -18.38 -15.17 -0.01
C LEU A 325 -19.44 -14.59 -0.97
N ALA A 326 -19.75 -13.31 -0.83
CA ALA A 326 -20.67 -12.62 -1.74
C ALA A 326 -20.12 -12.59 -3.17
N VAL A 327 -18.81 -12.36 -3.35
CA VAL A 327 -18.16 -12.40 -4.66
C VAL A 327 -18.25 -13.81 -5.29
N VAL A 328 -18.00 -14.87 -4.51
CA VAL A 328 -18.19 -16.26 -4.99
C VAL A 328 -19.66 -16.53 -5.33
N GLY A 329 -20.59 -16.02 -4.52
CA GLY A 329 -22.03 -16.06 -4.80
C GLY A 329 -22.39 -15.42 -6.14
N LEU A 330 -21.79 -14.26 -6.45
CA LEU A 330 -21.95 -13.59 -7.74
C LEU A 330 -21.46 -14.48 -8.90
N TYR A 331 -20.24 -15.04 -8.80
CA TYR A 331 -19.68 -15.90 -9.86
C TYR A 331 -20.45 -17.20 -10.08
N THR A 332 -21.13 -17.69 -9.04
CA THR A 332 -21.95 -18.92 -9.11
C THR A 332 -23.42 -18.67 -9.42
N GLY A 333 -23.82 -17.42 -9.69
CA GLY A 333 -25.20 -17.06 -10.05
C GLY A 333 -26.16 -16.86 -8.87
N HIS A 334 -25.68 -16.94 -7.63
CA HIS A 334 -26.46 -16.71 -6.41
C HIS A 334 -26.54 -15.21 -6.05
N ILE A 335 -26.94 -14.39 -7.02
CA ILE A 335 -26.86 -12.91 -6.94
C ILE A 335 -27.71 -12.36 -5.78
N ALA A 336 -28.93 -12.89 -5.58
CA ALA A 336 -29.81 -12.47 -4.49
C ALA A 336 -29.19 -12.73 -3.10
N THR A 337 -28.59 -13.90 -2.91
CA THR A 337 -27.90 -14.28 -1.67
C THR A 337 -26.64 -13.42 -1.47
N ALA A 338 -25.87 -13.18 -2.52
CA ALA A 338 -24.70 -12.31 -2.46
C ALA A 338 -25.07 -10.88 -2.02
N ARG A 339 -26.16 -10.34 -2.56
CA ARG A 339 -26.69 -9.03 -2.15
C ARG A 339 -27.08 -9.02 -0.68
N GLN A 340 -27.81 -10.04 -0.23
CA GLN A 340 -28.24 -10.16 1.16
C GLN A 340 -27.04 -10.17 2.11
N ILE A 341 -26.00 -10.96 1.81
CA ILE A 341 -24.77 -11.04 2.64
C ILE A 341 -24.12 -9.66 2.80
N LEU A 342 -23.97 -8.89 1.72
CA LEU A 342 -23.36 -7.55 1.81
C LEU A 342 -24.28 -6.53 2.49
N GLU A 343 -25.60 -6.64 2.31
CA GLU A 343 -26.57 -5.84 3.04
C GLU A 343 -26.53 -6.15 4.55
N ASP A 344 -26.46 -7.43 4.93
CA ASP A 344 -26.33 -7.89 6.32
C ASP A 344 -25.02 -7.38 6.96
N LEU A 345 -23.89 -7.45 6.25
CA LEU A 345 -22.61 -6.90 6.73
C LEU A 345 -22.69 -5.41 7.04
N LEU A 346 -23.50 -4.69 6.28
CA LEU A 346 -23.75 -3.28 6.48
C LEU A 346 -24.99 -3.04 7.35
N HIS A 347 -25.55 -4.04 8.03
CA HIS A 347 -26.78 -3.91 8.85
C HIS A 347 -27.93 -3.21 8.11
N LEU A 348 -28.05 -3.44 6.79
CA LEU A 348 -29.05 -2.80 5.93
C LEU A 348 -30.35 -3.62 5.82
N SER A 349 -30.30 -4.89 6.22
CA SER A 349 -31.32 -5.91 6.01
C SER A 349 -32.45 -5.92 7.05
N HIS A 350 -32.21 -5.37 8.24
CA HIS A 350 -33.21 -5.33 9.32
C HIS A 350 -34.19 -4.15 9.21
N HIS A 351 -34.11 -3.30 8.18
CA HIS A 351 -35.00 -2.15 8.00
C HIS A 351 -35.67 -2.17 6.63
N SER A 352 -36.51 -3.18 6.40
CA SER A 352 -37.56 -3.17 5.39
C SER A 352 -38.84 -2.53 5.96
N ASP A 353 -39.25 -1.42 5.35
CA ASP A 353 -40.61 -0.87 5.24
C ASP A 353 -41.48 -0.52 6.46
N HIS A 354 -41.03 -0.66 7.71
CA HIS A 354 -41.81 -0.16 8.86
C HIS A 354 -41.09 0.93 9.64
N SER A 355 -41.61 2.15 9.48
CA SER A 355 -41.37 3.31 10.33
C SER A 355 -41.70 2.99 11.79
N HIS A 356 -40.70 2.68 12.59
CA HIS A 356 -40.78 2.92 14.02
C HIS A 356 -39.41 3.31 14.53
N ASP A 357 -39.36 4.42 15.24
CA ASP A 357 -38.21 4.90 15.99
C ASP A 357 -37.70 3.75 16.87
N ILE A 358 -36.49 3.25 16.61
CA ILE A 358 -35.82 2.28 17.45
C ILE A 358 -34.52 2.93 17.90
N ASP A 359 -34.41 3.01 19.22
CA ASP A 359 -33.33 3.59 19.99
C ASP A 359 -31.94 3.06 19.57
N ASP A 360 -30.97 3.99 19.52
CA ASP A 360 -29.58 3.86 19.08
C ASP A 360 -28.66 2.96 19.98
N ASP A 361 -29.21 1.97 20.70
CA ASP A 361 -28.47 1.30 21.79
C ASP A 361 -28.11 -0.18 21.56
N GLU A 362 -28.37 -0.77 20.39
CA GLU A 362 -27.83 -2.10 20.07
C GLU A 362 -26.48 -1.98 19.34
N ALA A 363 -25.42 -1.82 20.15
CA ALA A 363 -24.02 -1.87 19.74
C ALA A 363 -23.61 -3.29 19.28
N GLY A 364 -24.31 -3.83 18.28
CA GLY A 364 -23.76 -4.93 17.48
C GLY A 364 -22.52 -4.42 16.76
N THR A 365 -21.46 -5.24 16.70
CA THR A 365 -20.21 -4.90 16.03
C THR A 365 -20.50 -4.45 14.59
N VAL A 366 -20.52 -3.14 14.36
CA VAL A 366 -20.73 -2.58 13.02
C VAL A 366 -19.45 -2.83 12.24
N LEU A 367 -19.50 -3.81 11.33
CA LEU A 367 -18.35 -4.12 10.50
C LEU A 367 -18.06 -2.94 9.54
N PRO A 368 -16.78 -2.68 9.24
CA PRO A 368 -16.41 -1.53 8.46
C PRO A 368 -16.96 -1.58 7.06
N ALA A 369 -17.65 -0.49 6.69
CA ALA A 369 -18.12 -0.24 5.34
C ALA A 369 -16.94 0.11 4.42
N THR A 370 -16.07 -0.87 4.17
CA THR A 370 -14.86 -0.71 3.37
C THR A 370 -15.22 -0.39 1.91
N PRO A 371 -14.34 0.31 1.17
CA PRO A 371 -14.59 0.62 -0.24
C PRO A 371 -14.89 -0.62 -1.11
N SER A 372 -14.28 -1.77 -0.82
CA SER A 372 -14.53 -3.02 -1.54
C SER A 372 -15.95 -3.54 -1.33
N VAL A 373 -16.47 -3.51 -0.10
CA VAL A 373 -17.84 -3.92 0.24
C VAL A 373 -18.86 -3.01 -0.46
N LEU A 374 -18.64 -1.69 -0.39
CA LEU A 374 -19.53 -0.71 -1.04
C LEU A 374 -19.53 -0.89 -2.56
N PHE A 375 -18.36 -1.02 -3.16
CA PHE A 375 -18.22 -1.22 -4.60
C PHE A 375 -18.90 -2.52 -5.07
N ASN A 376 -18.71 -3.62 -4.34
CA ASN A 376 -19.33 -4.90 -4.65
C ASN A 376 -20.85 -4.86 -4.50
N LEU A 377 -21.37 -4.20 -3.45
CA LEU A 377 -22.82 -4.02 -3.27
C LEU A 377 -23.43 -3.14 -4.37
N CYS A 378 -22.77 -2.04 -4.73
CA CYS A 378 -23.21 -1.21 -5.85
C CYS A 378 -23.20 -1.98 -7.18
N THR A 379 -22.22 -2.86 -7.38
CA THR A 379 -22.21 -3.79 -8.53
C THR A 379 -23.41 -4.72 -8.51
N LEU A 380 -23.76 -5.27 -7.34
CA LEU A 380 -24.95 -6.13 -7.22
C LEU A 380 -26.24 -5.37 -7.47
N TYR A 381 -26.36 -4.10 -7.04
CA TYR A 381 -27.54 -3.28 -7.37
C TYR A 381 -27.68 -3.07 -8.88
N GLU A 382 -26.59 -2.79 -9.59
CA GLU A 382 -26.59 -2.67 -11.06
C GLU A 382 -27.03 -3.97 -11.75
N LEU A 383 -26.70 -5.13 -11.18
CA LEU A 383 -27.04 -6.43 -11.75
C LEU A 383 -28.44 -6.93 -11.36
N CYS A 384 -28.97 -6.52 -10.20
CA CYS A 384 -30.22 -7.05 -9.66
C CYS A 384 -31.45 -6.20 -10.00
N THR A 385 -31.29 -4.91 -10.32
CA THR A 385 -32.43 -4.00 -10.41
C THR A 385 -32.22 -2.84 -11.36
N GLU A 386 -33.27 -2.49 -12.09
CA GLU A 386 -33.36 -1.26 -12.89
C GLU A 386 -33.33 0.02 -12.03
N ARG A 387 -33.66 -0.09 -10.72
CA ARG A 387 -33.63 1.02 -9.75
C ARG A 387 -32.29 1.12 -9.03
N ALA A 388 -31.20 0.71 -9.68
CA ALA A 388 -29.85 0.70 -9.10
C ALA A 388 -29.43 2.09 -8.60
N GLY A 389 -29.73 3.15 -9.36
CA GLY A 389 -29.42 4.53 -8.99
C GLY A 389 -30.05 4.92 -7.64
N GLU A 390 -31.34 4.66 -7.46
CA GLU A 390 -32.04 4.95 -6.21
C GLU A 390 -31.49 4.16 -5.02
N ARG A 391 -31.16 2.87 -5.23
CA ARG A 391 -30.57 2.02 -4.18
C ARG A 391 -29.20 2.51 -3.74
N LYS A 392 -28.35 2.93 -4.68
CA LYS A 392 -27.04 3.55 -4.40
C LYS A 392 -27.20 4.87 -3.64
N GLU A 393 -28.18 5.68 -4.01
CA GLU A 393 -28.45 6.95 -3.32
C GLU A 393 -28.94 6.73 -1.87
N VAL A 394 -29.85 5.76 -1.67
CA VAL A 394 -30.29 5.36 -0.32
C VAL A 394 -29.12 4.81 0.50
N LEU A 395 -28.24 4.02 -0.12
CA LEU A 395 -27.03 3.52 0.53
C LEU A 395 -26.10 4.66 0.95
N ALA A 396 -25.83 5.63 0.07
CA ALA A 396 -25.02 6.80 0.38
C ALA A 396 -25.61 7.62 1.54
N ARG A 397 -26.95 7.83 1.54
CA ARG A 397 -27.67 8.51 2.64
C ARG A 397 -27.56 7.76 3.96
N ARG A 398 -27.64 6.43 3.96
CA ARG A 398 -27.48 5.61 5.18
C ARG A 398 -26.04 5.66 5.70
N MET A 399 -25.05 5.58 4.82
CA MET A 399 -23.64 5.68 5.23
C MET A 399 -23.31 7.07 5.79
N ALA A 400 -23.93 8.12 5.26
CA ALA A 400 -23.75 9.50 5.74
C ALA A 400 -24.22 9.73 7.19
N ARG A 401 -25.15 8.91 7.68
CA ARG A 401 -25.65 8.98 9.07
C ARG A 401 -24.76 8.26 10.08
N ARG A 402 -23.79 7.48 9.63
CA ARG A 402 -22.87 6.76 10.53
C ARG A 402 -21.82 7.70 11.09
N THR A 403 -21.43 7.48 12.33
CA THR A 403 -20.29 8.18 12.93
C THR A 403 -19.04 7.88 12.12
N PRO A 404 -18.34 8.90 11.60
CA PRO A 404 -17.10 8.70 10.86
C PRO A 404 -16.00 8.22 11.81
N GLY A 405 -15.16 7.33 11.31
CA GLY A 405 -13.96 6.86 11.99
C GLY A 405 -12.84 6.61 10.98
N PRO A 406 -11.57 6.77 11.36
CA PRO A 406 -10.43 6.51 10.48
C PRO A 406 -10.42 5.07 9.96
N GLU A 407 -10.93 4.11 10.73
CA GLU A 407 -11.09 2.70 10.36
C GLU A 407 -12.07 2.48 9.19
N PHE A 408 -12.92 3.46 8.90
CA PHE A 408 -13.94 3.41 7.84
C PHE A 408 -13.56 4.20 6.58
N GLY A 409 -12.29 4.59 6.43
CA GLY A 409 -11.82 5.43 5.31
C GLY A 409 -12.03 6.92 5.54
N GLY A 410 -12.41 7.33 6.76
CA GLY A 410 -12.65 8.72 7.13
C GLY A 410 -14.05 9.22 6.81
N TRP A 411 -14.24 10.51 7.06
CA TRP A 411 -15.51 11.21 6.95
C TRP A 411 -15.88 11.56 5.50
N GLU A 412 -14.90 11.96 4.69
CA GLU A 412 -15.11 12.24 3.26
C GLU A 412 -15.09 10.93 2.47
N ARG A 413 -16.27 10.43 2.12
CA ARG A 413 -16.40 9.34 1.15
C ARG A 413 -16.62 9.91 -0.24
N ALA A 414 -15.71 9.57 -1.15
CA ALA A 414 -15.85 9.96 -2.55
C ALA A 414 -17.02 9.20 -3.20
N GLY A 415 -17.83 9.87 -4.03
CA GLY A 415 -18.96 9.22 -4.71
C GLY A 415 -18.56 8.03 -5.60
N VAL A 416 -17.29 7.93 -5.98
CA VAL A 416 -16.72 6.75 -6.66
C VAL A 416 -16.89 5.46 -5.87
N GLU A 417 -16.87 5.51 -4.53
CA GLU A 417 -17.11 4.35 -3.66
C GLU A 417 -18.53 3.80 -3.81
N PHE A 418 -19.46 4.65 -4.23
CA PHE A 418 -20.86 4.29 -4.47
C PHE A 418 -21.17 4.08 -5.96
N LYS A 419 -20.18 4.20 -6.87
CA LYS A 419 -20.38 4.25 -8.32
C LYS A 419 -21.47 5.26 -8.73
N LEU A 420 -21.41 6.45 -8.13
CA LEU A 420 -22.30 7.60 -8.40
C LEU A 420 -21.64 8.62 -9.32
#